data_AF-A0A6G5QF71-F1
#
_entry.id   AF-A0A6G5QF71-F1
#
_cell.length_a   1.000
_cell.length_b   1.000
_cell.length_c   1.000
_cell.angle_alpha   90.00
_cell.angle_beta   90.00
_cell.angle_gamma   90.00
#
_symmetry.space_group_name_H-M   'P 1'
#
loop_
_entity.id
_entity.type
_entity.pdbx_description
1 polymer ?
#
loop_
_entity_poly.entity_id
_entity_poly.type
_entity_poly.pdbx_seq_one_letter_code
_entity_poly.pdbx_strand_id
1 'polypeptide(L)'
;MLVGLYSNGTKFDEIISSEHTSEALIEVLDELSQRYSITKIIYANTPGSFMGLKVAYVILKTFCLVKECEFYAVSGFELNGGGAIRANRSLSFVAKNNHIVLEQKEPSGFVLPQNLEILNLKKDTLPEYIIQAV
;
A
#
# COMPACT_ATOMS: atom_id res chain seq x y z
N MET A 1 -0.56 3.09 9.56
CA MET A 1 -1.05 3.30 8.19
C MET A 1 -0.50 4.63 7.68
N LEU A 2 -0.14 4.70 6.41
CA LEU A 2 0.40 5.88 5.74
C LEU A 2 -0.43 6.14 4.48
N VAL A 3 -1.01 7.34 4.35
CA VAL A 3 -1.89 7.71 3.24
C VAL A 3 -1.43 9.05 2.68
N GLY A 4 -1.18 9.12 1.37
CA GLY A 4 -0.79 10.36 0.72
C GLY A 4 -1.93 10.90 -0.14
N LEU A 5 -2.12 12.21 -0.12
CA LEU A 5 -3.08 12.90 -0.96
C LEU A 5 -2.34 13.57 -2.10
N TYR A 6 -2.81 13.33 -3.31
CA TYR A 6 -2.15 13.76 -4.53
C TYR A 6 -3.10 14.54 -5.43
N SER A 7 -2.60 15.61 -6.02
CA SER A 7 -3.29 16.39 -7.05
C SER A 7 -2.36 16.51 -8.26
N ASN A 8 -2.86 16.13 -9.45
CA ASN A 8 -2.08 16.10 -10.69
C ASN A 8 -0.73 15.37 -10.54
N GLY A 9 -0.72 14.24 -9.83
CA GLY A 9 0.47 13.43 -9.61
C GLY A 9 1.40 13.92 -8.49
N THR A 10 1.22 15.13 -7.96
CA THR A 10 2.07 15.70 -6.90
C THR A 10 1.43 15.57 -5.52
N LYS A 11 2.21 15.12 -4.52
CA LYS A 11 1.73 15.00 -3.14
C LYS A 11 1.53 16.40 -2.55
N PHE A 12 0.39 16.64 -1.92
CA PHE A 12 0.11 17.90 -1.23
C PHE A 12 -0.21 17.73 0.25
N ASP A 13 -0.54 16.52 0.69
CA ASP A 13 -0.82 16.22 2.09
C ASP A 13 -0.55 14.75 2.40
N GLU A 14 -0.44 14.41 3.69
CA GLU A 14 -0.16 13.06 4.17
C GLU A 14 -0.79 12.82 5.55
N ILE A 15 -1.40 11.64 5.72
CA ILE A 15 -1.99 11.18 6.96
C ILE A 15 -1.20 9.99 7.47
N ILE A 16 -0.81 10.05 8.75
CA ILE A 16 -0.15 8.97 9.47
C ILE A 16 -1.06 8.55 10.63
N SER A 17 -1.48 7.29 10.67
CA SER A 17 -2.25 6.72 11.77
C SER A 17 -1.53 5.51 12.36
N SER A 18 -1.57 5.38 13.69
CA SER A 18 -1.05 4.21 14.42
C SER A 18 -2.14 3.20 14.81
N GLU A 19 -3.40 3.50 14.48
CA GLU A 19 -4.57 2.68 14.82
C GLU A 19 -4.66 1.41 13.97
N HIS A 20 -5.57 0.52 14.36
CA HIS A 20 -5.82 -0.71 13.63
C HIS A 20 -6.32 -0.41 12.21
N THR A 21 -5.69 -1.03 11.21
CA THR A 21 -5.85 -0.61 9.80
C THR A 21 -7.28 -0.68 9.30
N SER A 22 -8.11 -1.61 9.78
CA SER A 22 -9.51 -1.70 9.36
C SER A 22 -10.35 -0.49 9.76
N GLU A 23 -10.12 0.05 10.95
CA GLU A 23 -10.88 1.17 11.50
C GLU A 23 -10.38 2.47 10.87
N ALA A 24 -9.07 2.71 10.97
CA ALA A 24 -8.43 3.90 10.44
C ALA A 24 -8.66 4.09 8.94
N LEU A 25 -8.67 3.01 8.15
CA LEU A 25 -8.88 3.10 6.70
C LEU A 25 -10.30 3.55 6.35
N ILE A 26 -11.31 3.09 7.09
CA ILE A 26 -12.71 3.46 6.84
C ILE A 26 -12.91 4.93 7.19
N GLU A 27 -12.41 5.37 8.33
CA GLU A 27 -12.53 6.77 8.78
C GLU A 27 -11.84 7.74 7.81
N VAL A 28 -10.62 7.41 7.39
CA VAL A 28 -9.88 8.22 6.41
C VAL A 28 -10.62 8.28 5.07
N LEU A 29 -11.16 7.17 4.58
CA LEU A 29 -11.92 7.16 3.33
C LEU A 29 -13.20 8.00 3.43
N ASP A 30 -13.93 7.91 4.54
CA ASP A 30 -15.14 8.70 4.76
C ASP A 30 -14.81 10.20 4.76
N GLU A 31 -13.85 10.62 5.60
CA GLU A 31 -13.43 12.03 5.71
C GLU A 31 -12.98 12.59 4.35
N LEU A 32 -12.10 11.87 3.65
CA LEU A 32 -11.58 12.33 2.36
C LEU A 32 -12.65 12.35 1.28
N SER A 33 -13.60 11.41 1.30
CA SER A 33 -14.69 11.37 0.32
C SER A 33 -15.71 12.49 0.48
N GLN A 34 -15.84 13.06 1.69
CA GLN A 34 -16.66 14.25 1.94
C GLN A 34 -15.97 15.53 1.47
N ARG A 35 -14.63 15.55 1.50
CA ARG A 35 -13.81 16.71 1.12
C ARG A 35 -13.46 16.76 -0.36
N TYR A 36 -13.31 15.61 -1.01
CA TYR A 36 -12.74 15.50 -2.35
C TYR A 36 -13.50 14.52 -3.24
N SER A 37 -13.52 14.81 -4.54
CA SER A 37 -13.87 13.82 -5.56
C SER A 37 -12.63 12.95 -5.85
N ILE A 38 -12.58 11.78 -5.23
CA ILE A 38 -11.46 10.84 -5.38
C ILE A 38 -11.58 10.15 -6.74
N THR A 39 -10.64 10.42 -7.64
CA THR A 39 -10.62 9.86 -9.00
C THR A 39 -9.74 8.61 -9.14
N LYS A 40 -8.81 8.40 -8.21
CA LYS A 40 -7.85 7.30 -8.24
C LYS A 40 -7.40 6.89 -6.85
N ILE A 41 -7.29 5.59 -6.63
CA ILE A 41 -6.64 4.99 -5.45
C ILE A 41 -5.50 4.09 -5.91
N ILE A 42 -4.34 4.23 -5.26
CA ILE A 42 -3.17 3.38 -5.43
C ILE A 42 -2.87 2.73 -4.09
N TYR A 43 -2.66 1.42 -4.06
CA TYR A 43 -2.34 0.71 -2.82
C TYR A 43 -1.19 -0.27 -2.98
N ALA A 44 -0.46 -0.51 -1.89
CA ALA A 44 0.60 -1.52 -1.88
C ALA A 44 0.00 -2.93 -1.82
N ASN A 45 0.17 -3.74 -2.86
CA ASN A 45 -0.42 -5.08 -2.94
C ASN A 45 0.57 -6.21 -2.58
N THR A 46 1.87 -5.92 -2.48
CA THR A 46 2.93 -6.86 -2.08
C THR A 46 4.29 -6.18 -1.88
N PRO A 47 5.19 -6.69 -1.04
CA PRO A 47 4.94 -7.67 0.01
C PRO A 47 4.32 -7.01 1.23
N GLY A 48 3.68 -7.80 2.09
CA GLY A 48 3.04 -7.29 3.30
C GLY A 48 2.34 -8.37 4.10
N SER A 49 1.74 -7.98 5.22
CA SER A 49 0.92 -8.88 6.04
C SER A 49 -0.23 -9.44 5.21
N PHE A 50 -0.38 -10.77 5.20
CA PHE A 50 -1.46 -11.46 4.50
C PHE A 50 -2.84 -10.87 4.85
N MET A 51 -3.11 -10.69 6.14
CA MET A 51 -4.37 -10.13 6.61
C MET A 51 -4.51 -8.64 6.28
N GLY A 52 -3.44 -7.87 6.44
CA GLY A 52 -3.45 -6.44 6.14
C GLY A 52 -3.76 -6.17 4.67
N LEU A 53 -3.10 -6.88 3.76
CA LEU A 53 -3.34 -6.78 2.32
C LEU A 53 -4.77 -7.17 1.94
N LYS A 54 -5.28 -8.27 2.50
CA LYS A 54 -6.64 -8.74 2.22
C LYS A 54 -7.71 -7.75 2.67
N VAL A 55 -7.59 -7.24 3.89
CA VAL A 55 -8.54 -6.26 4.46
C VAL A 55 -8.50 -4.96 3.66
N ALA A 56 -7.30 -4.42 3.40
CA ALA A 56 -7.14 -3.19 2.62
C ALA A 56 -7.71 -3.34 1.20
N TYR A 57 -7.43 -4.46 0.53
CA TYR A 57 -7.94 -4.73 -0.82
C TYR A 57 -9.47 -4.73 -0.86
N VAL A 58 -10.13 -5.47 0.03
CA VAL A 58 -11.60 -5.57 0.02
C VAL A 58 -12.24 -4.20 0.26
N ILE A 59 -11.73 -3.43 1.23
CA ILE A 59 -12.25 -2.09 1.55
C ILE A 59 -12.04 -1.15 0.35
N LEU A 60 -10.81 -1.03 -0.14
CA LEU A 60 -10.46 -0.08 -1.21
C LEU A 60 -11.11 -0.46 -2.54
N LYS A 61 -11.11 -1.75 -2.89
CA LYS A 61 -11.75 -2.21 -4.13
C LYS A 61 -13.26 -1.94 -4.11
N THR A 62 -13.92 -2.20 -2.98
CA THR A 62 -15.36 -1.91 -2.82
C THR A 62 -15.62 -0.41 -2.95
N PHE A 63 -14.82 0.42 -2.28
CA PHE A 63 -14.92 1.87 -2.38
C PHE A 63 -14.79 2.35 -3.84
N CYS A 64 -13.77 1.87 -4.56
CA CYS A 64 -13.53 2.26 -5.96
C CYS A 64 -14.67 1.85 -6.89
N LEU A 65 -15.26 0.66 -6.66
CA LEU A 65 -16.43 0.21 -7.43
C LEU A 65 -17.65 1.10 -7.18
N VAL A 66 -17.91 1.47 -5.92
CA VAL A 66 -19.07 2.31 -5.56
C VAL A 66 -18.89 3.76 -6.02
N LYS A 67 -17.67 4.30 -5.98
CA LYS A 67 -17.36 5.68 -6.35
C LYS A 67 -16.90 5.84 -7.80
N GLU A 68 -16.85 4.74 -8.57
CA GLU A 68 -16.40 4.71 -9.96
C GLU A 68 -15.01 5.35 -10.18
N CYS A 69 -14.09 5.16 -9.22
CA CYS A 69 -12.73 5.69 -9.30
C CYS A 69 -11.72 4.62 -9.74
N GLU A 70 -10.61 5.06 -10.34
CA GLU A 70 -9.59 4.14 -10.80
C GLU A 70 -8.88 3.45 -9.63
N PHE A 71 -8.51 2.18 -9.79
CA PHE A 71 -7.83 1.41 -8.76
C PHE A 71 -6.58 0.73 -9.32
N TYR A 72 -5.43 1.03 -8.71
CA TYR A 72 -4.12 0.51 -9.11
C TYR A 72 -3.37 -0.08 -7.92
N ALA A 73 -2.46 -1.00 -8.22
CA ALA A 73 -1.52 -1.55 -7.25
C ALA A 73 -0.09 -1.06 -7.52
N VAL A 74 0.72 -1.06 -6.46
CA VAL A 74 2.16 -0.81 -6.52
C VAL A 74 2.89 -1.80 -5.59
N SER A 75 4.15 -2.09 -5.85
CA SER A 75 4.93 -2.85 -4.88
C SER A 75 5.28 -1.99 -3.66
N GLY A 76 5.18 -2.55 -2.47
CA GLY A 76 5.67 -1.95 -1.24
C GLY A 76 7.16 -1.61 -1.29
N PHE A 77 7.95 -2.31 -2.12
CA PHE A 77 9.37 -1.96 -2.31
C PHE A 77 9.56 -0.59 -2.98
N GLU A 78 8.62 -0.16 -3.82
CA GLU A 78 8.66 1.18 -4.43
C GLU A 78 8.35 2.28 -3.41
N LEU A 79 7.72 1.90 -2.30
CA LEU A 79 7.36 2.79 -1.21
C LEU A 79 8.34 2.73 -0.03
N ASN A 80 9.49 2.04 -0.16
CA ASN A 80 10.53 2.04 0.89
C ASN A 80 11.96 2.09 0.33
N GLY A 81 12.11 2.51 -0.93
CA GLY A 81 13.41 2.59 -1.61
C GLY A 81 14.06 1.23 -1.88
N GLY A 82 13.27 0.16 -2.02
CA GLY A 82 13.78 -1.21 -2.20
C GLY A 82 14.35 -1.83 -0.93
N GLY A 83 14.13 -1.21 0.24
CA GLY A 83 14.55 -1.69 1.54
C GLY A 83 13.81 -2.96 1.98
N ALA A 84 14.24 -3.56 3.10
CA ALA A 84 13.58 -4.74 3.63
C ALA A 84 12.19 -4.39 4.20
N ILE A 85 11.19 -5.24 3.99
CA ILE A 85 9.82 -5.03 4.51
C ILE A 85 9.53 -6.08 5.57
N ARG A 86 9.07 -5.68 6.74
CA ARG A 86 8.78 -6.61 7.84
C ARG A 86 7.77 -7.69 7.41
N ALA A 87 8.12 -8.95 7.65
CA ALA A 87 7.24 -10.10 7.39
C ALA A 87 6.62 -10.64 8.68
N ASN A 88 7.44 -11.24 9.54
CA ASN A 88 7.06 -11.74 10.86
C ASN A 88 8.27 -11.79 11.78
N ARG A 89 8.07 -11.67 13.10
CA ARG A 89 9.14 -11.75 14.12
C ARG A 89 10.39 -10.94 13.73
N SER A 90 11.49 -11.62 13.37
CA SER A 90 12.79 -11.07 12.97
C SER A 90 13.07 -11.18 11.46
N LEU A 91 12.12 -11.69 10.67
CA LEU A 91 12.25 -11.84 9.22
C LEU A 91 11.62 -10.67 8.47
N SER A 92 12.26 -10.31 7.38
CA SER A 92 11.80 -9.31 6.42
C SER A 92 11.83 -9.88 5.00
N PHE A 93 10.88 -9.44 4.19
CA PHE A 93 10.90 -9.60 2.74
C PHE A 93 12.02 -8.75 2.15
N VAL A 94 12.86 -9.36 1.32
CA VAL A 94 13.98 -8.72 0.64
C VAL A 94 13.90 -9.09 -0.84
N ALA A 95 13.96 -8.08 -1.72
CA ALA A 95 14.09 -8.29 -3.16
C ALA A 95 15.54 -8.68 -3.50
N LYS A 96 15.74 -9.85 -4.12
CA LYS A 96 17.02 -10.35 -4.65
C LYS A 96 16.81 -11.01 -6.00
N ASN A 97 17.54 -10.56 -7.03
CA ASN A 97 17.54 -11.17 -8.36
C ASN A 97 16.12 -11.44 -8.91
N ASN A 98 15.22 -10.46 -8.83
CA ASN A 98 13.80 -10.57 -9.21
C ASN A 98 12.95 -11.55 -8.39
N HIS A 99 13.47 -12.09 -7.29
CA HIS A 99 12.72 -12.90 -6.33
C HIS A 99 12.59 -12.17 -5.01
N ILE A 100 11.54 -12.49 -4.25
CA ILE A 100 11.34 -12.00 -2.90
C ILE A 100 11.64 -13.15 -1.95
N VAL A 101 12.63 -12.94 -1.08
CA VAL A 101 13.09 -13.93 -0.10
C VAL A 101 12.87 -13.41 1.33
N LEU A 102 12.86 -14.32 2.29
CA LEU A 102 12.77 -13.98 3.72
C LEU A 102 14.15 -14.08 4.35
N GLU A 103 14.60 -12.97 4.95
CA GLU A 103 15.90 -12.89 5.59
C GLU A 103 15.80 -12.16 6.93
N GLN A 104 16.72 -12.47 7.84
CA GLN A 104 16.90 -11.66 9.04
C GLN A 104 17.60 -10.36 8.66
N LYS A 105 16.78 -9.33 8.42
CA LYS A 105 17.24 -7.99 8.02
C LYS A 105 16.32 -6.96 8.64
N GLU A 106 16.91 -5.91 9.22
CA GLU A 106 16.14 -4.81 9.79
C GLU A 106 15.25 -4.16 8.71
N PRO A 107 13.95 -3.99 8.98
CA PRO A 107 13.03 -3.41 8.02
C PRO A 107 13.30 -1.91 7.85
N SER A 108 13.11 -1.43 6.63
CA SER A 108 13.15 -0.02 6.29
C SER A 108 11.75 0.58 6.37
N GLY A 109 11.66 1.84 6.80
CA GLY A 109 10.40 2.56 6.86
C GLY A 109 9.82 2.84 5.47
N PHE A 110 8.50 2.94 5.39
CA PHE A 110 7.84 3.38 4.17
C PHE A 110 7.91 4.90 4.02
N VAL A 111 7.99 5.36 2.77
CA VAL A 111 7.99 6.76 2.35
C VAL A 111 7.12 6.87 1.09
N LEU A 112 6.19 7.82 1.11
CA LEU A 112 5.38 8.15 -0.06
C LEU A 112 6.11 9.17 -0.94
N PRO A 113 6.21 8.93 -2.26
CA PRO A 113 6.96 9.80 -3.15
C PRO A 113 6.29 11.16 -3.32
N GLN A 114 7.07 12.18 -3.68
CA GLN A 114 6.51 13.49 -4.01
C GLN A 114 5.73 13.49 -5.32
N ASN A 115 6.12 12.65 -6.29
CA ASN A 115 5.44 12.50 -7.57
C ASN A 115 5.12 11.03 -7.84
N LEU A 116 3.90 10.75 -8.30
CA LEU A 116 3.41 9.40 -8.62
C LEU A 116 3.99 8.80 -9.91
N GLU A 117 4.56 9.61 -10.82
CA GLU A 117 5.15 9.16 -12.08
C GLU A 117 6.32 8.18 -11.88
N ILE A 118 6.95 8.19 -10.71
CA ILE A 118 8.04 7.27 -10.39
C ILE A 118 7.54 5.86 -10.05
N LEU A 119 6.23 5.69 -9.83
CA LEU A 119 5.64 4.43 -9.42
C LEU A 119 5.23 3.58 -10.63
N ASN A 120 5.55 2.30 -10.57
CA ASN A 120 5.17 1.30 -11.56
C ASN A 120 3.77 0.77 -11.26
N LEU A 121 2.75 1.55 -11.63
CA LEU A 121 1.36 1.21 -11.37
C LEU A 121 0.90 -0.02 -12.17
N LYS A 122 0.24 -0.96 -11.49
CA LYS A 122 -0.32 -2.17 -12.07
C LYS A 122 -1.85 -2.12 -12.05
N LYS A 123 -2.47 -2.54 -13.16
CA LYS A 123 -3.93 -2.75 -13.26
C LYS A 123 -4.39 -4.06 -12.62
N ASP A 124 -3.50 -5.05 -12.52
CA ASP A 124 -3.75 -6.20 -11.66
C ASP A 124 -3.59 -5.75 -10.22
N THR A 125 -4.74 -5.62 -9.55
CA THR A 125 -4.80 -5.12 -8.19
C THR A 125 -4.98 -6.22 -7.17
N LEU A 126 -4.91 -7.50 -7.53
CA LEU A 126 -5.04 -8.57 -6.55
C LEU A 126 -3.82 -8.56 -5.60
N PRO A 127 -4.02 -8.82 -4.30
CA PRO A 127 -2.91 -9.02 -3.37
C PRO A 127 -2.03 -10.19 -3.82
N GLU A 128 -0.71 -9.96 -3.87
CA GLU A 128 0.26 -11.00 -4.17
C GLU A 128 0.87 -11.49 -2.85
N TYR A 129 0.40 -12.65 -2.40
CA TYR A 129 0.78 -13.22 -1.12
C TYR A 129 2.08 -14.00 -1.20
N ILE A 130 3.03 -13.66 -0.34
CA ILE A 130 4.30 -14.36 -0.21
C ILE A 130 4.24 -15.14 1.09
N ILE A 131 3.89 -16.41 0.97
CA ILE A 131 3.70 -17.31 2.10
C ILE A 131 4.86 -18.31 2.08
N GLN A 132 5.50 -18.54 3.23
CA GLN A 132 6.40 -19.69 3.37
C GLN A 132 5.58 -20.97 3.23
N ALA A 133 6.06 -21.91 2.41
CA ALA A 133 5.58 -23.28 2.52
C ALA A 133 5.81 -23.74 3.96
N VAL A 134 4.73 -24.17 4.62
CA VAL A 134 4.75 -24.72 5.98
C VAL A 134 4.94 -26.22 5.90
#